data_AF-A0A3B9CUL5-F1
#
_entry.id   AF-A0A3B9CUL5-F1
#
_cell.length_a   1.000
_cell.length_b   1.000
_cell.length_c   1.000
_cell.angle_alpha   90.00
_cell.angle_beta   90.00
_cell.angle_gamma   90.00
#
_symmetry.space_group_name_H-M   'P 1'
#
loop_
_entity.id
_entity.type
_entity.pdbx_description
1 polymer ?
#
loop_
_entity_poly.entity_id
_entity_poly.type
_entity_poly.pdbx_seq_one_letter_code
_entity_poly.pdbx_strand_id
1 'polypeptide(L)'
;KFKQATGPQIDIFVNWVDEDGKKQRCTAQKWMRTAINRYYVEKLDSPPPGLKLPYLELRYDPFNKEVLWFGHMSKEEKEKLLTKWDNKQYQKAIEKFYTESQPKEMKARFVFGGSYEFVPEGLKKKVYAADGGQLICVANFAAATIDVSEVSSADDGGQSYEAWQERIPPRGTPVIMELIPRREKPKPTKPTDGSTEEESEEKSKNQDA
;
A
#
# COMPACT_ATOMS: atom_id res chain seq x y z
N LYS A 1 8.61 -11.91 8.25
CA LYS A 1 8.35 -10.47 8.01
C LYS A 1 8.29 -10.28 6.50
N PHE A 2 7.14 -9.87 5.95
CA PHE A 2 7.05 -9.49 4.54
C PHE A 2 7.90 -8.22 4.31
N LYS A 3 8.62 -8.19 3.20
CA LYS A 3 9.39 -7.03 2.76
C LYS A 3 8.54 -6.26 1.75
N GLN A 4 8.61 -4.93 1.79
CA GLN A 4 8.00 -4.08 0.77
C GLN A 4 8.58 -4.40 -0.61
N ALA A 5 7.76 -4.32 -1.66
CA ALA A 5 8.26 -4.36 -3.02
C ALA A 5 9.26 -3.22 -3.28
N THR A 6 10.32 -3.52 -4.04
CA THR A 6 11.37 -2.57 -4.41
C THR A 6 11.62 -2.62 -5.91
N GLY A 7 11.85 -1.46 -6.50
CA GLY A 7 12.21 -1.34 -7.92
C GLY A 7 11.98 0.08 -8.42
N PRO A 8 12.19 0.33 -9.73
CA PRO A 8 11.88 1.61 -10.36
C PRO A 8 10.43 2.03 -10.09
N GLN A 9 10.23 3.30 -9.70
CA GLN A 9 8.89 3.83 -9.49
C GLN A 9 8.14 4.00 -10.81
N ILE A 10 6.84 3.72 -10.79
CA ILE A 10 5.94 3.92 -11.93
C ILE A 10 4.82 4.86 -11.47
N ASP A 11 4.60 5.94 -12.21
CA ASP A 11 3.36 6.71 -12.08
C ASP A 11 2.28 6.03 -12.91
N ILE A 12 1.12 5.78 -12.28
CA ILE A 12 -0.05 5.25 -12.96
C ILE A 12 -1.11 6.34 -13.02
N PHE A 13 -1.52 6.69 -14.23
CA PHE A 13 -2.68 7.57 -14.45
C PHE A 13 -3.83 6.79 -15.08
N VAL A 14 -5.04 7.18 -14.71
CA VAL A 14 -6.30 6.69 -15.27
C VAL A 14 -6.98 7.84 -15.98
N ASN A 15 -7.42 7.57 -17.21
CA ASN A 15 -8.11 8.54 -18.07
C ASN A 15 -9.44 7.95 -18.50
N TRP A 16 -10.48 8.76 -18.51
CA TRP A 16 -11.80 8.36 -18.98
C TRP A 16 -12.56 9.56 -19.53
N VAL A 17 -13.69 9.30 -20.18
CA VAL A 17 -14.68 10.31 -20.54
C VAL A 17 -15.83 10.16 -19.56
N ASP A 18 -16.21 11.24 -18.87
CA ASP A 18 -17.33 11.23 -17.92
C ASP A 18 -18.68 11.30 -18.64
N GLU A 19 -19.77 11.27 -17.86
CA GLU A 19 -21.15 11.28 -18.37
C GLU A 19 -21.48 12.57 -19.14
N ASP A 20 -20.76 13.68 -18.85
CA ASP A 20 -20.88 14.96 -19.55
C ASP A 20 -20.03 15.02 -20.83
N GLY A 21 -19.35 13.93 -21.20
CA GLY A 21 -18.47 13.88 -22.37
C GLY A 21 -17.10 14.54 -22.15
N LYS A 22 -16.77 14.92 -20.92
CA LYS A 22 -15.51 15.59 -20.60
C LYS A 22 -14.41 14.57 -20.28
N LYS A 23 -13.22 14.83 -20.82
CA LYS A 23 -12.02 14.04 -20.53
C LYS A 23 -11.56 14.30 -19.10
N GLN A 24 -11.40 13.21 -18.36
CA GLN A 24 -10.90 13.20 -16.99
C GLN A 24 -9.56 12.47 -16.94
N ARG A 25 -8.70 12.90 -16.03
CA ARG A 25 -7.40 12.27 -15.76
C ARG A 25 -7.03 12.43 -14.30
N CYS A 26 -6.66 11.34 -13.64
CA CYS A 26 -6.06 11.40 -12.31
C CYS A 26 -5.05 10.29 -12.07
N THR A 27 -4.30 10.35 -10.97
CA THR A 27 -3.46 9.25 -10.54
C THR A 27 -4.33 8.08 -10.07
N ALA A 28 -3.90 6.85 -10.29
CA ALA A 28 -4.64 5.64 -9.88
C ALA A 28 -4.90 5.61 -8.37
N GLN A 29 -4.00 6.19 -7.56
CA GLN A 29 -4.18 6.32 -6.11
C GLN A 29 -5.47 7.06 -5.73
N LYS A 30 -5.97 8.00 -6.56
CA LYS A 30 -7.23 8.70 -6.26
C LYS A 30 -8.45 7.79 -6.30
N TRP A 31 -8.37 6.67 -7.03
CA TRP A 31 -9.39 5.63 -7.10
C TRP A 31 -9.24 4.59 -6.00
N MET A 32 -8.25 4.72 -5.13
CA MET A 32 -7.95 3.76 -4.07
C MET A 32 -8.03 4.44 -2.69
N ARG A 33 -8.51 3.69 -1.71
CA ARG A 33 -8.53 4.12 -0.30
C ARG A 33 -8.07 3.01 0.60
N THR A 34 -7.64 3.35 1.81
CA THR A 34 -7.38 2.37 2.87
C THR A 34 -8.62 1.51 3.09
N ALA A 35 -8.44 0.20 3.27
CA ALA A 35 -9.57 -0.68 3.57
C ALA A 35 -10.27 -0.26 4.87
N ILE A 36 -11.58 -0.04 4.77
CA ILE A 36 -12.41 0.36 5.91
C ILE A 36 -13.30 -0.79 6.41
N ASN A 37 -13.55 -1.80 5.57
CA ASN A 37 -14.33 -2.99 5.92
C ASN A 37 -13.47 -4.02 6.65
N ARG A 38 -13.02 -3.69 7.86
CA ARG A 38 -12.19 -4.55 8.71
C ARG A 38 -12.54 -4.38 10.19
N TYR A 39 -12.00 -5.27 11.02
CA TYR A 39 -12.03 -5.08 12.47
C TYR A 39 -10.94 -4.11 12.92
N TYR A 40 -11.34 -3.16 13.75
CA TYR A 40 -10.48 -2.32 14.58
C TYR A 40 -10.57 -2.87 16.00
N VAL A 41 -9.41 -3.05 16.65
CA VAL A 41 -9.32 -3.76 17.93
C VAL A 41 -8.49 -2.95 18.91
N GLU A 42 -8.98 -2.81 20.14
CA GLU A 42 -8.24 -2.21 21.24
C GLU A 42 -8.38 -3.05 22.50
N LYS A 43 -7.33 -3.07 23.32
CA LYS A 43 -7.39 -3.70 24.65
C LYS A 43 -8.35 -2.93 25.54
N LEU A 44 -9.23 -3.67 26.23
CA LEU A 44 -10.18 -3.14 27.20
C LEU A 44 -10.45 -4.20 28.28
N ASP A 45 -10.15 -3.87 29.54
CA ASP A 45 -10.16 -4.86 30.62
C ASP A 45 -11.55 -5.45 30.91
N SER A 46 -12.60 -4.69 30.65
CA SER A 46 -14.00 -5.11 30.84
C SER A 46 -14.92 -4.39 29.86
N PRO A 47 -16.05 -5.00 29.47
CA PRO A 47 -17.01 -4.34 28.61
C PRO A 47 -17.72 -3.19 29.35
N PRO A 48 -18.28 -2.21 28.61
CA PRO A 48 -19.07 -1.15 29.22
C PRO A 48 -20.18 -1.70 30.14
N PRO A 49 -20.23 -1.31 31.43
CA PRO A 49 -21.18 -1.87 32.39
C PRO A 49 -22.63 -1.68 31.95
N GLY A 50 -23.41 -2.76 31.96
CA GLY A 50 -24.83 -2.71 31.60
C GLY A 50 -25.12 -2.52 30.10
N LEU A 51 -24.11 -2.36 29.25
CA LEU A 51 -24.31 -2.32 27.80
C LEU A 51 -24.41 -3.75 27.26
N LYS A 52 -25.57 -4.08 26.67
CA LYS A 52 -25.74 -5.35 25.97
C LYS A 52 -24.95 -5.31 24.65
N LEU A 53 -23.96 -6.20 24.54
CA LEU A 53 -23.16 -6.39 23.32
C LEU A 53 -23.65 -7.62 22.54
N PRO A 54 -23.56 -7.62 21.19
CA PRO A 54 -23.10 -6.53 20.35
C PRO A 54 -24.04 -5.31 20.37
N TYR A 55 -23.47 -4.12 20.24
CA TYR A 55 -24.22 -2.86 20.17
C TYR A 55 -23.74 -2.05 18.97
N LEU A 56 -24.60 -1.85 17.96
CA LEU A 56 -24.15 -1.45 16.63
C LEU A 56 -23.07 -2.44 16.14
N GLU A 57 -21.97 -1.96 15.58
CA GLU A 57 -20.82 -2.78 15.22
C GLU A 57 -19.81 -2.99 16.38
N LEU A 58 -20.13 -2.52 17.59
CA LEU A 58 -19.26 -2.71 18.75
C LEU A 58 -19.43 -4.12 19.34
N ARG A 59 -18.31 -4.81 19.53
CA ARG A 59 -18.23 -6.14 20.15
C ARG A 59 -17.17 -6.17 21.24
N TYR A 60 -17.24 -7.18 22.10
CA TYR A 60 -16.24 -7.43 23.13
C TYR A 60 -15.83 -8.89 23.13
N ASP A 61 -14.53 -9.14 23.11
CA ASP A 61 -13.93 -10.44 23.30
C ASP A 61 -13.47 -10.58 24.76
N PRO A 62 -14.15 -11.41 25.57
CA PRO A 62 -13.79 -11.61 26.96
C PRO A 62 -12.51 -12.43 27.17
N PHE A 63 -12.11 -13.25 26.20
CA PHE A 63 -10.91 -14.08 26.30
C PHE A 63 -9.65 -13.23 26.08
N ASN A 64 -9.68 -12.38 25.06
CA ASN A 64 -8.55 -11.51 24.73
C ASN A 64 -8.60 -10.15 25.45
N LYS A 65 -9.70 -9.86 26.16
CA LYS A 65 -9.99 -8.57 26.80
C LYS A 65 -9.88 -7.42 25.81
N GLU A 66 -10.65 -7.53 24.75
CA GLU A 66 -10.60 -6.62 23.60
C GLU A 66 -11.98 -6.08 23.29
N VAL A 67 -12.04 -4.79 22.95
CA VAL A 67 -13.19 -4.18 22.29
C VAL A 67 -12.91 -4.10 20.80
N LEU A 68 -13.92 -4.40 19.99
CA LEU A 68 -13.81 -4.46 18.55
C LEU A 68 -14.88 -3.57 17.91
N TRP A 69 -14.53 -2.94 16.80
CA TRP A 69 -15.46 -2.25 15.91
C TRP A 69 -15.26 -2.75 14.48
N PHE A 70 -16.34 -3.02 13.75
CA PHE A 70 -16.26 -3.41 12.34
C PHE A 70 -16.68 -2.26 11.43
N GLY A 71 -15.89 -1.99 10.39
CA GLY A 71 -16.30 -1.08 9.32
C GLY A 71 -16.07 0.40 9.59
N HIS A 72 -16.62 1.24 8.70
CA HIS A 72 -16.67 2.70 8.86
C HIS A 72 -17.48 3.08 10.09
N MET A 73 -16.95 3.98 10.93
CA MET A 73 -17.70 4.59 12.04
C MET A 73 -18.14 6.00 11.66
N SER A 74 -19.44 6.25 11.68
CA SER A 74 -20.00 7.59 11.53
C SER A 74 -19.75 8.47 12.76
N LYS A 75 -19.87 9.78 12.60
CA LYS A 75 -19.72 10.74 13.71
C LYS A 75 -20.81 10.53 14.75
N GLU A 76 -22.03 10.23 14.30
CA GLU A 76 -23.21 9.99 15.13
C GLU A 76 -23.04 8.74 15.98
N GLU A 77 -22.49 7.65 15.41
CA GLU A 77 -22.19 6.44 16.15
C GLU A 77 -21.09 6.68 17.19
N LYS A 78 -20.01 7.38 16.81
CA LYS A 78 -18.95 7.78 17.75
C LYS A 78 -19.53 8.52 18.94
N GLU A 79 -20.30 9.59 18.70
CA GLU A 79 -20.91 10.40 19.76
C GLU A 79 -21.83 9.57 20.63
N LYS A 80 -22.68 8.72 20.03
CA LYS A 80 -23.58 7.81 20.74
C LYS A 80 -22.82 6.82 21.63
N LEU A 81 -21.70 6.26 21.14
CA LEU A 81 -20.88 5.32 21.91
C LEU A 81 -20.15 6.01 23.06
N LEU A 82 -19.66 7.23 22.88
CA LEU A 82 -18.98 8.00 23.94
C LEU A 82 -19.91 8.27 25.14
N THR A 83 -21.23 8.34 24.94
CA THR A 83 -22.21 8.47 26.04
C THR A 83 -22.43 7.19 26.86
N LYS A 84 -21.96 6.03 26.39
CA LYS A 84 -22.29 4.73 27.02
C LYS A 84 -21.49 4.45 28.28
N TRP A 85 -20.30 5.02 28.39
CA TRP A 85 -19.44 4.77 29.53
C TRP A 85 -18.39 5.86 29.69
N ASP A 86 -18.36 6.48 30.87
CA ASP A 86 -17.31 7.42 31.26
C ASP A 86 -16.06 6.67 31.73
N ASN A 87 -15.33 6.10 30.77
CA ASN A 87 -14.08 5.39 31.00
C ASN A 87 -13.06 5.81 29.93
N LYS A 88 -11.88 6.23 30.38
CA LYS A 88 -10.84 6.79 29.50
C LYS A 88 -10.32 5.79 28.46
N GLN A 89 -10.15 4.51 28.82
CA GLN A 89 -9.67 3.49 27.91
C GLN A 89 -10.72 3.20 26.83
N TYR A 90 -11.98 3.09 27.23
CA TYR A 90 -13.10 2.93 26.31
C TYR A 90 -13.24 4.14 25.37
N GLN A 91 -13.28 5.37 25.89
CA GLN A 91 -13.40 6.59 25.08
C GLN A 91 -12.25 6.70 24.07
N LYS A 92 -11.02 6.43 24.51
CA LYS A 92 -9.84 6.39 23.63
C LYS A 92 -9.98 5.34 22.54
N ALA A 93 -10.50 4.16 22.85
CA ALA A 93 -10.76 3.12 21.85
C ALA A 93 -11.78 3.59 20.81
N ILE A 94 -12.91 4.17 21.24
CA ILE A 94 -13.94 4.71 20.34
C ILE A 94 -13.38 5.84 19.45
N GLU A 95 -12.60 6.77 20.00
CA GLU A 95 -11.94 7.82 19.20
C GLU A 95 -10.97 7.26 18.17
N LYS A 96 -10.20 6.24 18.55
CA LYS A 96 -9.27 5.55 17.65
C LYS A 96 -10.02 4.83 16.53
N PHE A 97 -11.08 4.07 16.85
CA PHE A 97 -11.93 3.41 15.86
C PHE A 97 -12.52 4.40 14.88
N TYR A 98 -13.02 5.53 15.35
CA TYR A 98 -13.48 6.60 14.46
C TYR A 98 -12.37 7.09 13.53
N THR A 99 -11.20 7.43 14.07
CA THR A 99 -10.08 8.01 13.30
C THR A 99 -9.50 7.04 12.28
N GLU A 100 -9.43 5.75 12.62
CA GLU A 100 -8.86 4.71 11.76
C GLU A 100 -9.86 4.14 10.74
N SER A 101 -11.15 4.27 11.01
CA SER A 101 -12.21 3.83 10.10
C SER A 101 -12.55 4.84 9.01
N GLN A 102 -12.01 6.06 9.07
CA GLN A 102 -12.23 7.03 8.00
C GLN A 102 -11.46 6.64 6.73
N PRO A 103 -12.10 6.75 5.56
CA PRO A 103 -11.46 6.47 4.28
C PRO A 103 -10.32 7.45 4.04
N LYS A 104 -9.12 6.94 3.75
CA LYS A 104 -7.95 7.74 3.42
C LYS A 104 -7.47 7.37 2.03
N GLU A 105 -7.22 8.38 1.20
CA GLU A 105 -6.66 8.16 -0.14
C GLU A 105 -5.32 7.45 -0.04
N MET A 106 -5.12 6.44 -0.89
CA MET A 106 -3.86 5.72 -0.99
C MET A 106 -2.69 6.68 -1.21
N LYS A 107 -1.61 6.53 -0.41
CA LYS A 107 -0.37 7.31 -0.57
C LYS A 107 0.82 6.45 -1.01
N ALA A 108 0.66 5.13 -1.04
CA ALA A 108 1.65 4.23 -1.57
C ALA A 108 2.04 4.55 -3.02
N ARG A 109 3.31 4.29 -3.32
CA ARG A 109 3.88 4.41 -4.66
C ARG A 109 3.83 3.06 -5.36
N PHE A 110 3.66 3.07 -6.68
CA PHE A 110 3.84 1.87 -7.48
C PHE A 110 5.30 1.70 -7.87
N VAL A 111 5.79 0.46 -7.82
CA VAL A 111 7.13 0.07 -8.24
C VAL A 111 7.04 -1.12 -9.18
N PHE A 112 7.99 -1.21 -10.10
CA PHE A 112 8.19 -2.41 -10.89
C PHE A 112 8.88 -3.47 -10.03
N GLY A 113 8.10 -4.46 -9.55
CA GLY A 113 8.58 -5.51 -8.66
C GLY A 113 9.37 -6.61 -9.37
N GLY A 114 9.17 -6.76 -10.68
CA GLY A 114 9.89 -7.70 -11.52
C GLY A 114 9.02 -8.37 -12.58
N SER A 115 9.68 -9.00 -13.54
CA SER A 115 9.04 -9.86 -14.55
C SER A 115 10.04 -10.92 -14.97
N TYR A 116 9.56 -12.10 -15.37
CA TYR A 116 10.39 -13.07 -16.05
C TYR A 116 10.03 -13.17 -17.53
N GLU A 117 11.00 -13.52 -18.35
CA GLU A 117 10.78 -13.84 -19.75
C GLU A 117 10.59 -15.36 -19.88
N PHE A 118 9.57 -15.79 -20.61
CA PHE A 118 9.46 -17.18 -21.02
C PHE A 118 8.96 -17.30 -22.46
N VAL A 119 9.18 -18.46 -23.07
CA VAL A 119 8.65 -18.79 -24.39
C VAL A 119 7.51 -19.79 -24.18
N PRO A 120 6.24 -19.39 -24.37
CA PRO A 120 5.12 -20.32 -24.20
C PRO A 120 5.18 -21.42 -25.26
N GLU A 121 4.69 -22.61 -24.91
CA GLU A 121 4.58 -23.71 -25.86
C GLU A 121 3.69 -23.30 -27.06
N GLY A 122 4.20 -23.48 -28.28
CA GLY A 122 3.52 -23.07 -29.52
C GLY A 122 3.77 -21.62 -29.96
N LEU A 123 4.40 -20.78 -29.14
CA LEU A 123 4.85 -19.44 -29.53
C LEU A 123 6.35 -19.44 -29.83
N LYS A 124 6.75 -18.77 -30.92
CA LYS A 124 8.18 -18.57 -31.27
C LYS A 124 8.79 -17.29 -30.65
N LYS A 125 7.99 -16.51 -29.93
CA LYS A 125 8.40 -15.23 -29.34
C LYS A 125 8.40 -15.33 -27.82
N LYS A 126 9.42 -14.73 -27.20
CA LYS A 126 9.45 -14.50 -25.76
C LYS A 126 8.33 -13.55 -25.35
N VAL A 127 7.71 -13.83 -24.22
CA VAL A 127 6.74 -12.95 -23.56
C VAL A 127 7.25 -12.59 -22.17
N TYR A 128 6.92 -11.38 -21.70
CA TYR A 128 7.11 -10.98 -20.30
C TYR A 128 5.94 -11.47 -19.47
N ALA A 129 6.22 -12.03 -18.30
CA ALA A 129 5.24 -12.53 -17.36
C ALA A 129 5.50 -12.02 -15.95
N ALA A 130 4.41 -11.81 -15.22
CA ALA A 130 4.43 -11.67 -13.78
C ALA A 130 4.51 -13.07 -13.14
N ASP A 131 5.14 -13.17 -11.96
CA ASP A 131 5.30 -14.43 -11.22
C ASP A 131 3.97 -15.19 -11.05
N GLY A 132 2.87 -14.48 -10.78
CA GLY A 132 1.50 -15.05 -10.72
C GLY A 132 0.53 -14.52 -11.78
N GLY A 133 1.02 -13.97 -12.90
CA GLY A 133 0.17 -13.46 -13.99
C GLY A 133 -0.56 -12.14 -13.71
N GLN A 134 -0.33 -11.50 -12.56
CA GLN A 134 -0.96 -10.23 -12.18
C GLN A 134 -0.15 -9.03 -12.69
N LEU A 135 -0.80 -8.10 -13.38
CA LEU A 135 -0.11 -6.91 -13.91
C LEU A 135 0.17 -5.87 -12.81
N ILE A 136 -0.83 -5.51 -12.00
CA ILE A 136 -0.72 -4.54 -10.90
C ILE A 136 -1.37 -5.12 -9.64
N CYS A 137 -0.66 -5.09 -8.51
CA CYS A 137 -1.16 -5.46 -7.19
C CYS A 137 -1.20 -4.24 -6.26
N VAL A 138 -2.19 -4.22 -5.36
CA VAL A 138 -2.35 -3.19 -4.31
C VAL A 138 -2.31 -3.79 -2.91
N ALA A 139 -2.08 -5.10 -2.80
CA ALA A 139 -2.04 -5.85 -1.55
C ALA A 139 -0.61 -6.28 -1.15
N ASN A 140 0.41 -5.91 -1.92
CA ASN A 140 1.82 -6.28 -1.67
C ASN A 140 2.05 -7.80 -1.55
N PHE A 141 1.42 -8.57 -2.45
CA PHE A 141 1.76 -9.97 -2.67
C PHE A 141 2.73 -10.04 -3.86
N ALA A 142 3.91 -10.65 -3.66
CA ALA A 142 5.05 -10.67 -4.57
C ALA A 142 4.83 -11.35 -5.95
N ALA A 143 3.58 -11.54 -6.37
CA ALA A 143 3.20 -12.22 -7.60
C ALA A 143 2.97 -11.27 -8.80
N ALA A 144 2.99 -9.95 -8.59
CA ALA A 144 2.65 -8.97 -9.62
C ALA A 144 3.86 -8.24 -10.24
N THR A 145 3.71 -7.83 -11.51
CA THR A 145 4.76 -7.06 -12.20
C THR A 145 4.94 -5.66 -11.63
N ILE A 146 3.84 -5.02 -11.26
CA ILE A 146 3.81 -3.71 -10.61
C ILE A 146 3.14 -3.88 -9.25
N ASP A 147 3.77 -3.39 -8.19
CA ASP A 147 3.25 -3.53 -6.83
C ASP A 147 3.39 -2.22 -6.05
N VAL A 148 2.74 -2.15 -4.90
CA VAL A 148 2.81 -1.02 -3.99
C VAL A 148 4.04 -1.14 -3.10
N SER A 149 4.87 -0.09 -3.08
CA SER A 149 6.02 0.00 -2.19
C SER A 149 5.58 0.48 -0.81
N GLU A 150 4.92 -0.41 -0.09
CA GLU A 150 4.51 -0.22 1.29
C GLU A 150 4.60 -1.54 2.03
N VAL A 151 4.95 -1.47 3.31
CA VAL A 151 5.02 -2.66 4.17
C VAL A 151 3.58 -3.11 4.43
N SER A 152 3.19 -4.27 3.89
CA SER A 152 1.96 -4.94 4.32
C SER A 152 2.14 -5.53 5.72
N SER A 153 1.07 -5.51 6.52
CA SER A 153 1.00 -6.34 7.72
C SER A 153 0.96 -7.82 7.29
N ALA A 154 1.69 -8.68 8.00
CA ALA A 154 1.72 -10.12 7.73
C ALA A 154 0.46 -10.87 8.23
N ASP A 155 -0.57 -10.15 8.67
CA ASP A 155 -1.83 -10.73 9.15
C ASP A 155 -2.79 -10.97 7.98
N ASP A 156 -3.36 -12.17 7.92
CA ASP A 156 -4.40 -12.56 6.97
C ASP A 156 -5.61 -11.62 7.13
N GLY A 157 -5.95 -10.89 6.05
CA GLY A 157 -6.91 -9.77 6.07
C GLY A 157 -6.27 -8.39 5.82
N GLY A 158 -4.95 -8.33 5.68
CA GLY A 158 -4.18 -7.11 5.40
C GLY A 158 -4.32 -6.54 3.98
N GLN A 159 -5.52 -6.53 3.40
CA GLN A 159 -5.75 -5.71 2.20
C GLN A 159 -5.57 -4.25 2.60
N SER A 160 -4.40 -3.68 2.31
CA SER A 160 -4.11 -2.29 2.67
C SER A 160 -5.07 -1.32 1.98
N TYR A 161 -5.51 -1.66 0.77
CA TYR A 161 -6.27 -0.78 -0.11
C TYR A 161 -7.45 -1.47 -0.80
N GLU A 162 -8.57 -0.74 -0.85
CA GLU A 162 -9.78 -1.10 -1.60
C GLU A 162 -10.12 0.00 -2.62
N ALA A 163 -10.98 -0.34 -3.58
CA ALA A 163 -11.50 0.62 -4.55
C ALA A 163 -12.34 1.70 -3.85
N TRP A 164 -12.07 2.96 -4.16
CA TRP A 164 -12.89 4.10 -3.72
C TRP A 164 -14.04 4.28 -4.71
N GLN A 165 -15.13 3.53 -4.48
CA GLN A 165 -16.26 3.43 -5.43
C GLN A 165 -16.85 4.79 -5.82
N GLU A 166 -16.92 5.75 -4.89
CA GLU A 166 -17.47 7.08 -5.14
C GLU A 166 -16.60 7.96 -6.06
N ARG A 167 -15.38 7.52 -6.41
CA ARG A 167 -14.44 8.25 -7.27
C ARG A 167 -14.15 7.57 -8.60
N ILE A 168 -14.70 6.38 -8.81
CA ILE A 168 -14.50 5.57 -10.02
C ILE A 168 -15.72 5.79 -10.92
N PRO A 169 -15.54 5.91 -12.25
CA PRO A 169 -16.65 6.03 -13.17
C PRO A 169 -17.58 4.80 -13.13
N PRO A 170 -18.83 4.93 -13.60
CA PRO A 170 -19.76 3.83 -13.67
C PRO A 170 -19.20 2.59 -14.38
N ARG A 171 -19.73 1.43 -14.02
CA ARG A 171 -19.35 0.17 -14.66
C ARG A 171 -19.63 0.25 -16.18
N GLY A 172 -18.62 -0.14 -16.97
CA GLY A 172 -18.70 -0.12 -18.43
C GLY A 172 -18.06 1.11 -19.07
N THR A 173 -17.71 2.14 -18.30
CA THR A 173 -16.92 3.28 -18.81
C THR A 173 -15.54 2.80 -19.26
N PRO A 174 -15.14 3.04 -20.53
CA PRO A 174 -13.79 2.73 -20.99
C PRO A 174 -12.75 3.60 -20.25
N VAL A 175 -11.70 2.95 -19.74
CA VAL A 175 -10.60 3.60 -19.03
C VAL A 175 -9.29 3.31 -19.74
N ILE A 176 -8.50 4.36 -19.97
CA ILE A 176 -7.12 4.24 -20.47
C ILE A 176 -6.17 4.40 -19.30
N MET A 177 -5.32 3.40 -19.09
CA MET A 177 -4.25 3.44 -18.11
C MET A 177 -2.93 3.85 -18.75
N GLU A 178 -2.27 4.86 -18.19
CA GLU A 178 -0.92 5.28 -18.55
C GLU A 178 0.05 4.80 -17.47
N LEU A 179 1.04 4.00 -17.88
CA LEU A 179 2.12 3.53 -17.02
C LEU A 179 3.39 4.30 -17.40
N ILE A 180 3.84 5.21 -16.53
CA ILE A 180 4.96 6.12 -16.80
C ILE A 180 6.10 5.80 -15.83
N PRO A 181 7.20 5.16 -16.29
CA PRO A 181 8.37 4.94 -15.46
C PRO A 181 8.96 6.28 -15.00
N ARG A 182 9.17 6.45 -13.69
CA ARG A 182 9.95 7.56 -13.16
C ARG A 182 11.42 7.26 -13.39
N ARG A 183 12.04 8.00 -14.31
CA ARG A 183 13.51 8.01 -14.42
C ARG A 183 14.06 8.71 -13.19
N GLU A 184 14.85 8.01 -12.38
CA GLU A 184 15.65 8.68 -11.37
C GLU A 184 16.62 9.63 -12.08
N LYS A 185 16.67 10.89 -11.64
CA LYS A 185 17.75 11.79 -12.09
C LYS A 185 19.07 11.15 -11.62
N PRO A 186 20.10 11.04 -12.47
CA PRO A 186 21.39 10.55 -12.01
C PRO A 186 21.82 11.38 -10.80
N LYS A 187 22.21 10.70 -9.72
CA LYS A 187 22.84 11.37 -8.57
C LYS A 187 24.01 12.20 -9.13
N PRO A 188 24.14 13.48 -8.77
CA PRO A 188 25.32 14.24 -9.16
C PRO A 188 26.54 13.50 -8.62
N THR A 189 27.35 12.96 -9.52
CA THR A 189 28.67 12.45 -9.21
C THR A 189 29.44 13.63 -8.63
N LYS A 190 29.74 13.58 -7.33
CA LYS A 190 30.79 14.43 -6.76
C LYS A 190 32.05 14.20 -7.62
N PRO A 191 32.75 15.25 -8.08
CA PRO A 191 34.05 15.08 -8.67
C PRO A 191 34.91 14.29 -7.69
N THR A 192 35.42 13.15 -8.13
CA THR A 192 36.44 12.42 -7.40
C THR A 192 37.65 13.33 -7.37
N ASP A 193 37.94 13.84 -6.18
CA ASP A 193 39.11 14.67 -5.90
C ASP A 193 40.37 13.89 -6.33
N GLY A 194 41.28 14.59 -6.99
CA GLY A 194 42.45 14.00 -7.61
C GLY A 194 43.37 13.39 -6.57
N SER A 195 43.52 12.07 -6.59
CA SER A 195 44.69 11.42 -6.03
C SER A 195 45.76 11.35 -7.12
N THR A 196 46.73 12.24 -7.01
CA THR A 196 48.04 12.15 -7.64
C THR A 196 48.64 10.76 -7.36
N GLU A 197 48.75 9.91 -8.38
CA GLU A 197 49.67 8.78 -8.36
C GLU A 197 51.00 9.28 -8.92
N GLU A 198 51.94 9.57 -8.01
CA GLU A 198 53.36 9.70 -8.35
C GLU A 198 53.91 8.32 -8.74
N GLU A 199 54.54 8.27 -9.91
CA GLU A 199 55.38 7.19 -10.41
C GLU A 199 56.42 6.73 -9.37
N SER A 200 56.49 5.41 -9.14
CA SER A 200 57.70 4.76 -8.66
C SER A 200 57.86 3.36 -9.27
N GLU A 201 58.25 3.32 -10.53
CA GLU A 201 58.98 2.19 -11.12
C GLU A 201 60.48 2.52 -11.11
N GLU A 202 61.28 1.91 -10.24
CA GLU A 202 62.56 1.28 -10.62
C GLU A 202 63.30 0.67 -9.43
N LYS A 203 63.96 -0.47 -9.70
CA LYS A 203 64.95 -1.23 -8.88
C LYS A 203 64.42 -2.37 -8.01
N SER A 204 64.24 -3.54 -8.62
CA SER A 204 65.04 -4.71 -8.20
C SER A 204 65.18 -5.73 -9.34
N LYS A 205 66.40 -5.81 -9.91
CA LYS A 205 66.97 -6.98 -10.60
C LYS A 205 68.43 -6.69 -10.96
N ASN A 206 69.34 -7.10 -10.07
CA ASN A 206 70.61 -7.76 -10.41
C ASN A 206 71.45 -7.95 -9.15
N GLN A 207 71.51 -9.20 -8.68
CA GLN A 207 72.65 -9.76 -7.98
C GLN A 207 72.66 -11.26 -8.26
N ASP A 208 73.52 -11.65 -9.20
CA ASP A 208 74.15 -12.97 -9.30
C ASP A 208 75.44 -12.79 -10.12
N ALA A 209 76.56 -12.73 -9.39
CA ALA A 209 77.91 -13.13 -9.78
C ALA A 209 78.74 -13.28 -8.50
#